data_AF-A0A0B6Z7A4-F1
#
_entry.id   AF-A0A0B6Z7A4-F1
#
_cell.length_a   1.000
_cell.length_b   1.000
_cell.length_c   1.000
_cell.angle_alpha   90.00
_cell.angle_beta   90.00
_cell.angle_gamma   90.00
#
_symmetry.space_group_name_H-M   'P 1'
#
loop_
_entity.id
_entity.type
_entity.pdbx_description
1 polymer ?
#
loop_
_entity_poly.entity_id
_entity_poly.type
_entity_poly.pdbx_seq_one_letter_code
_entity_poly.pdbx_strand_id
1 'polypeptide(L)'
;LGFLRTDPIGGVKKLNEYLQTECSDALCEEIAIACSFQNLKEFKDQHTPESFKASLHAKSDSIYRKGEVGDWKNWFTVAMNEKFDKEYSTRMKSYKTEYKYTLP
;
A
#
# COMPACT_ATOMS: atom_id res chain seq x y z
N LEU A 1 3.85 -1.91 -5.50
CA LEU A 1 3.14 -2.01 -4.20
C LEU A 1 3.49 -3.30 -3.44
N GLY A 2 3.34 -4.49 -4.03
CA GLY A 2 3.70 -5.74 -3.35
C GLY A 2 5.13 -5.78 -2.79
N PHE A 3 6.13 -5.29 -3.55
CA PHE A 3 7.54 -5.26 -3.11
C PHE A 3 7.77 -4.44 -1.83
N LEU A 4 7.17 -3.25 -1.71
CA LEU A 4 7.29 -2.42 -0.49
C LEU A 4 6.60 -3.04 0.73
N ARG A 5 5.63 -3.93 0.50
CA ARG A 5 4.97 -4.67 1.58
C ARG A 5 5.80 -5.88 2.02
N THR A 6 6.45 -6.57 1.09
CA THR A 6 7.25 -7.78 1.39
C THR A 6 8.66 -7.46 1.85
N ASP A 7 9.25 -6.37 1.36
CA ASP A 7 10.62 -5.95 1.65
C ASP A 7 10.70 -4.42 1.71
N PRO A 8 10.20 -3.80 2.79
CA PRO A 8 10.20 -2.34 2.94
C PRO A 8 11.62 -1.77 3.01
N ILE A 9 12.57 -2.47 3.64
CA ILE A 9 13.96 -2.02 3.76
C ILE A 9 14.62 -2.04 2.38
N GLY A 10 14.52 -3.12 1.62
CA GLY A 10 15.01 -3.17 0.23
C GLY A 10 14.32 -2.14 -0.68
N GLY A 11 13.06 -1.82 -0.39
CA GLY A 11 12.34 -0.67 -0.96
C GLY A 11 13.05 0.66 -0.75
N VAL A 12 13.36 0.97 0.51
CA VAL A 12 14.05 2.21 0.88
C VAL A 12 15.48 2.23 0.34
N LYS A 13 16.20 1.10 0.36
CA LYS A 13 17.56 1.02 -0.23
C LYS A 13 17.55 1.28 -1.74
N LYS A 14 16.59 0.73 -2.49
CA LYS A 14 16.44 1.05 -3.92
C LYS A 14 16.13 2.52 -4.17
N LEU A 15 15.35 3.17 -3.29
CA LEU A 15 15.10 4.60 -3.37
C LEU A 15 16.37 5.41 -3.07
N ASN A 16 17.15 5.00 -2.07
CA ASN A 16 18.44 5.61 -1.73
C ASN A 16 19.41 5.55 -2.92
N GLU A 17 19.51 4.40 -3.58
CA GLU A 17 20.31 4.22 -4.80
C GLU A 17 19.80 5.11 -5.95
N TYR A 18 18.49 5.11 -6.20
CA TYR A 18 17.88 5.87 -7.29
C TYR A 18 18.04 7.39 -7.11
N LEU A 19 17.85 7.88 -5.88
CA LEU A 19 17.97 9.30 -5.54
C LEU A 19 19.41 9.75 -5.27
N GLN A 20 20.36 8.80 -5.20
CA GLN A 20 21.77 9.05 -4.94
C GLN A 20 22.01 9.81 -3.62
N THR A 21 21.27 9.43 -2.57
CA THR A 21 21.30 10.13 -1.28
C THR A 21 22.41 9.65 -0.33
N GLU A 22 23.14 8.60 -0.68
CA GLU A 22 24.27 8.04 0.10
C GLU A 22 23.92 7.70 1.57
N CYS A 23 22.66 7.41 1.86
CA CYS A 23 22.22 7.05 3.21
C CYS A 23 22.79 5.70 3.64
N SER A 24 23.09 5.57 4.93
CA SER A 24 23.53 4.30 5.52
C SER A 24 22.40 3.27 5.55
N ASP A 25 22.78 1.99 5.54
CA ASP A 25 21.83 0.88 5.69
C ASP A 25 20.99 1.00 6.95
N ALA A 26 21.59 1.43 8.06
CA ALA A 26 20.90 1.68 9.33
C ALA A 26 19.82 2.76 9.19
N LEU A 27 20.13 3.88 8.51
CA LEU A 27 19.14 4.93 8.27
C LEU A 27 18.02 4.44 7.35
N CYS A 28 18.32 3.62 6.33
CA CYS A 28 17.29 3.01 5.50
C CYS A 28 16.34 2.12 6.30
N GLU A 29 16.88 1.37 7.27
CA GLU A 29 16.08 0.54 8.19
C GLU A 29 15.19 1.40 9.11
N GLU A 30 15.74 2.45 9.71
CA GLU A 30 14.99 3.39 10.54
C GLU A 30 13.84 4.04 9.75
N ILE A 31 14.10 4.47 8.52
CA ILE A 31 13.07 5.04 7.63
C ILE A 31 12.00 3.99 7.33
N ALA A 32 12.37 2.76 7.00
CA ALA A 32 11.41 1.69 6.71
C ALA A 32 10.50 1.40 7.91
N ILE A 33 11.05 1.41 9.13
CA ILE A 33 10.29 1.25 10.38
C ILE A 33 9.37 2.45 10.61
N ALA A 34 9.90 3.67 10.53
CA ALA A 34 9.15 4.91 10.74
C ALA A 34 7.98 5.03 9.75
N CYS A 35 8.18 4.62 8.50
CA CYS A 35 7.17 4.61 7.45
C CYS A 35 6.31 3.33 7.42
N SER A 36 6.38 2.47 8.44
CA SER A 36 5.51 1.30 8.54
C SER A 36 4.04 1.72 8.62
N PHE A 37 3.14 0.86 8.12
CA PHE A 37 1.71 1.17 8.09
C PHE A 37 1.15 1.53 9.47
N GLN A 38 1.57 0.78 10.50
CA GLN A 38 1.11 1.01 11.87
C GLN A 38 1.58 2.36 12.40
N ASN A 39 2.86 2.69 12.22
CA ASN A 39 3.42 3.96 12.68
C ASN A 39 2.78 5.16 11.98
N LEU A 40 2.56 5.08 10.66
CA LEU A 40 1.89 6.13 9.91
C LEU A 40 0.42 6.28 10.31
N LYS A 41 -0.29 5.17 10.56
CA LYS A 41 -1.68 5.18 11.02
C LYS A 41 -1.79 5.85 12.38
N GLU A 42 -1.01 5.41 13.36
CA GLU A 42 -1.01 5.99 14.71
C GLU A 42 -0.66 7.47 14.69
N PHE A 43 0.39 7.84 13.96
CA PHE A 43 0.79 9.24 13.81
C PHE A 43 -0.36 10.06 13.23
N LYS A 44 -1.02 9.60 12.16
CA LYS A 44 -2.09 10.38 11.54
C LYS A 44 -3.35 10.44 12.40
N ASP A 45 -3.73 9.36 13.08
CA ASP A 45 -4.91 9.32 13.93
C ASP A 45 -4.79 10.29 15.11
N GLN A 46 -3.57 10.45 15.64
CA GLN A 46 -3.25 11.41 16.72
C GLN A 46 -3.17 12.86 16.23
N HIS A 47 -2.72 13.11 15.00
CA HIS A 47 -2.40 14.46 14.51
C HIS A 47 -3.41 15.03 13.50
N THR A 48 -4.49 14.31 13.20
CA THR A 48 -5.52 14.79 12.26
C THR A 48 -6.55 15.65 12.99
N PRO A 49 -6.80 16.90 12.54
CA PRO A 49 -7.80 17.77 13.14
C PRO A 49 -9.20 17.16 13.08
N GLU A 50 -10.00 17.36 14.13
CA GLU A 50 -11.39 16.88 14.19
C GLU A 50 -12.26 17.45 13.05
N SER A 51 -11.99 18.68 12.60
CA SER A 51 -12.66 19.28 11.43
C SER A 51 -12.43 18.49 10.15
N PHE A 52 -11.24 17.90 9.98
CA PHE A 52 -10.92 17.05 8.85
C PHE A 52 -11.54 15.66 8.99
N LYS A 53 -11.61 15.11 10.21
CA LYS A 53 -12.33 13.84 10.46
C LYS A 53 -13.82 13.98 10.15
N ALA A 54 -14.43 15.11 10.53
CA ALA A 54 -15.84 15.39 10.28
C ALA A 54 -16.16 15.55 8.77
N SER A 55 -15.26 16.15 7.99
CA SER A 55 -15.48 16.35 6.54
C SER A 55 -15.38 15.07 5.72
N LEU A 56 -14.69 14.05 6.21
CA LEU A 56 -14.59 12.77 5.51
C LEU A 56 -15.90 11.96 5.50
N HIS A 57 -16.96 12.41 6.19
CA HIS A 57 -18.23 11.69 6.34
C HIS A 57 -18.06 10.20 6.72
N ALA A 58 -16.92 9.86 7.32
CA ALA A 58 -16.52 8.48 7.52
C ALA A 58 -17.26 7.96 8.76
N LYS A 59 -18.23 7.08 8.55
CA LYS A 59 -18.83 6.26 9.63
C LYS A 59 -17.83 5.22 10.18
N SER A 60 -16.62 5.10 9.62
CA SER A 60 -15.60 4.15 10.07
C SER A 60 -14.18 4.70 9.87
N ASP A 61 -13.49 4.89 10.99
CA ASP A 61 -12.08 4.62 11.27
C ASP A 61 -11.04 4.92 10.18
N SER A 62 -10.38 6.07 10.33
CA SER A 62 -9.07 6.43 9.76
C SER A 62 -8.93 6.42 8.22
N ILE A 63 -8.10 7.33 7.69
CA ILE A 63 -7.62 7.26 6.29
C ILE A 63 -6.85 5.94 6.06
N TYR A 64 -6.23 5.40 7.12
CA TYR A 64 -5.47 4.16 7.11
C TYR A 64 -6.37 2.97 7.45
N ARG A 65 -7.01 2.39 6.43
CA ARG A 65 -7.99 1.30 6.62
C ARG A 65 -7.37 -0.04 7.08
N LYS A 66 -6.59 -0.71 6.21
CA LYS A 66 -5.95 -2.02 6.51
C LYS A 66 -4.48 -2.14 6.11
N GLY A 67 -4.06 -1.49 5.02
CA GLY A 67 -2.65 -1.58 4.58
C GLY A 67 -2.23 -2.95 4.03
N GLU A 68 -3.18 -3.75 3.56
CA GLU A 68 -2.96 -5.14 3.15
C GLU A 68 -3.15 -5.34 1.63
N VAL A 69 -2.34 -6.24 1.07
CA VAL A 69 -2.48 -6.69 -0.33
C VAL A 69 -3.34 -7.95 -0.32
N GLY A 70 -4.40 -7.95 -1.13
CA GLY A 70 -5.32 -9.10 -1.23
C GLY A 70 -6.67 -8.92 -0.56
N ASP A 71 -6.91 -7.80 0.13
CA ASP A 71 -8.19 -7.54 0.82
C ASP A 71 -9.40 -7.53 -0.12
N TRP A 72 -9.20 -7.37 -1.44
CA TRP A 72 -10.25 -7.49 -2.45
C TRP A 72 -11.02 -8.82 -2.36
N LYS A 73 -10.38 -9.91 -1.90
CA LYS A 73 -11.01 -11.20 -1.67
C LYS A 73 -12.13 -11.17 -0.63
N ASN A 74 -12.09 -10.22 0.30
CA ASN A 74 -13.12 -10.02 1.32
C ASN A 74 -14.35 -9.28 0.77
N TRP A 75 -14.26 -8.70 -0.42
CA TRP A 75 -15.30 -7.86 -1.02
C TRP A 75 -15.88 -8.45 -2.31
N PHE A 76 -15.09 -9.21 -3.05
CA PHE A 76 -15.50 -9.80 -4.31
C PHE A 76 -16.12 -11.17 -4.08
N THR A 77 -17.32 -11.38 -4.63
CA THR A 77 -17.83 -12.74 -4.84
C THR A 77 -17.08 -13.41 -6.00
N VAL A 78 -17.15 -14.74 -6.07
CA VAL A 78 -16.52 -15.51 -7.16
C VAL A 78 -16.97 -15.01 -8.53
N ALA A 79 -18.28 -14.80 -8.73
CA ALA A 79 -18.83 -14.32 -9.99
C ALA A 79 -18.37 -12.89 -10.35
N MET A 80 -18.20 -12.02 -9.35
CA MET A 80 -17.64 -10.67 -9.57
C MET A 80 -16.17 -10.75 -9.99
N ASN A 81 -15.39 -11.63 -9.36
CA ASN A 81 -13.99 -11.83 -9.70
C ASN A 81 -13.82 -12.37 -11.12
N GLU A 82 -14.58 -13.40 -11.50
CA GLU A 82 -14.54 -13.96 -12.87
C GLU A 82 -14.85 -12.92 -13.94
N LYS A 83 -15.87 -12.08 -13.69
CA LYS A 83 -16.22 -10.97 -14.58
C LYS A 83 -15.09 -9.95 -14.67
N PHE A 84 -14.48 -9.60 -13.54
CA PHE A 84 -13.36 -8.67 -13.49
C PHE A 84 -12.14 -9.22 -14.24
N ASP A 85 -11.76 -10.48 -14.02
CA ASP A 85 -10.60 -11.11 -14.66
C ASP A 85 -10.75 -11.15 -16.19
N LYS A 86 -11.96 -11.44 -16.70
CA LYS A 86 -12.25 -11.40 -18.14
C LYS A 86 -12.04 -10.00 -18.73
N GLU A 87 -12.57 -8.99 -18.06
CA GLU A 87 -12.44 -7.60 -18.52
C GLU A 87 -10.98 -7.12 -18.42
N TYR A 88 -10.31 -7.45 -17.32
CA TYR A 88 -8.92 -7.10 -17.07
C TYR A 88 -8.01 -7.69 -18.16
N SER A 89 -8.14 -8.99 -18.46
CA SER A 89 -7.35 -9.64 -19.51
C SER A 89 -7.53 -9.01 -20.88
N THR A 90 -8.75 -8.54 -21.20
CA THR A 90 -9.05 -7.87 -22.47
C THR A 90 -8.38 -6.49 -22.53
N ARG A 91 -8.54 -5.69 -21.48
CA ARG A 91 -8.02 -4.31 -21.43
C ARG A 91 -6.50 -4.25 -21.30
N MET A 92 -5.90 -5.22 -20.63
CA MET A 92 -4.48 -5.20 -20.29
C MET A 92 -3.61 -5.97 -21.29
N LYS A 93 -4.21 -6.56 -22.32
CA LYS A 93 -3.54 -7.43 -23.30
C LYS A 93 -2.32 -6.81 -23.99
N SER A 94 -2.30 -5.49 -24.20
CA SER A 94 -1.20 -4.77 -24.85
C SER A 94 -0.08 -4.34 -23.90
N TYR A 95 -0.26 -4.51 -22.59
CA TYR A 95 0.70 -4.09 -21.58
C TYR A 95 1.53 -5.29 -21.12
N LYS A 96 2.83 -5.07 -20.94
CA LYS A 96 3.77 -6.09 -20.42
C LYS A 96 3.87 -6.08 -18.90
N THR A 97 3.12 -5.21 -18.23
CA THR A 97 3.21 -5.01 -16.79
C THR A 97 2.48 -6.11 -16.05
N GLU A 98 3.20 -6.82 -15.19
CA GLU A 98 2.62 -7.81 -14.29
C GLU A 98 2.34 -7.19 -12.91
N TYR A 99 1.17 -7.50 -12.36
CA TYR A 99 0.76 -7.04 -11.04
C TYR A 99 0.52 -8.23 -10.12
N LYS A 100 0.97 -8.12 -8.87
CA LYS A 100 0.68 -9.08 -7.80
C LYS A 100 -0.51 -8.58 -6.98
N TYR A 101 -1.65 -9.25 -7.10
CA TYR A 101 -2.89 -8.92 -6.38
C TYR A 101 -3.00 -9.57 -5.01
N THR A 102 -2.12 -10.51 -4.72
CA THR A 102 -1.98 -11.23 -3.46
C THR A 102 -0.50 -11.40 -3.18
N LEU A 103 -0.16 -11.46 -1.89
CA LEU A 103 1.15 -11.94 -1.45
C LEU A 103 1.03 -13.43 -1.09
N PRO A 104 2.11 -14.21 -1.25
CA PRO A 104 2.16 -15.59 -0.75
C PRO A 104 1.95 -15.65 0.76
#